data_AF-G1WA20-F1
#
_entry.id   AF-G1WA20-F1
#
_cell.length_a   1.000
_cell.length_b   1.000
_cell.length_c   1.000
_cell.angle_alpha   90.00
_cell.angle_beta   90.00
_cell.angle_gamma   90.00
#
_symmetry.space_group_name_H-M   'P 1'
#
loop_
_entity.id
_entity.type
_entity.pdbx_description
1 polymer ?
#
loop_
_entity_poly.entity_id
_entity_poly.type
_entity_poly.pdbx_seq_one_letter_code
_entity_poly.pdbx_strand_id
1 'polypeptide(L)'
;MKTIIDDEFLRCMMTAEAWKEISEEISWTEPLLEKYQDKIDWEAISGNSDILWTIPMLTKFKRQIHWDTLSSALSEKCATMPLLRAFKQQWDWRKLSMNSAIKLTDEFLETFEDYIDWSEVIDRWDDERLKFKPFEFYEQWQTFIPIAKLQDSRLWDYMVAIEKIKIMEDMIQ
;
A
#
# COMPACT_ATOMS: atom_id res chain seq x y z
N MET A 1 48.48 21.75 -10.68
CA MET A 1 47.76 21.37 -9.45
C MET A 1 46.53 20.58 -9.91
N LYS A 2 46.71 19.28 -10.22
CA LYS A 2 45.56 18.40 -10.53
C LYS A 2 44.87 18.19 -9.19
N THR A 3 43.66 18.71 -9.03
CA THR A 3 42.85 18.49 -7.85
C THR A 3 42.62 16.99 -7.73
N ILE A 4 43.37 16.39 -6.80
CA ILE A 4 43.11 15.07 -6.23
C ILE A 4 41.83 15.23 -5.41
N ILE A 5 40.69 15.44 -6.08
CA ILE A 5 39.45 14.91 -5.54
C ILE A 5 39.66 13.41 -5.72
N ASP A 6 40.09 12.80 -4.61
CA ASP A 6 40.71 11.49 -4.53
C ASP A 6 39.96 10.46 -5.39
N ASP A 7 40.69 9.71 -6.22
CA ASP A 7 40.13 8.67 -7.08
C ASP A 7 39.33 7.65 -6.23
N GLU A 8 39.76 7.45 -4.98
CA GLU A 8 39.05 6.65 -3.99
C GLU A 8 37.72 7.29 -3.54
N PHE A 9 37.68 8.60 -3.31
CA PHE A 9 36.46 9.32 -2.94
C PHE A 9 35.41 9.25 -4.05
N LEU A 10 35.81 9.52 -5.30
CA LEU A 10 34.92 9.39 -6.46
C LEU A 10 34.43 7.94 -6.64
N ARG A 11 35.31 6.96 -6.43
CA ARG A 11 34.95 5.54 -6.48
C ARG A 11 33.96 5.15 -5.38
N CYS A 12 34.11 5.65 -4.16
CA CYS A 12 33.16 5.43 -3.08
C CYS A 12 31.78 6.01 -3.40
N MET A 13 31.72 7.23 -3.94
CA MET A 13 30.47 7.84 -4.38
C MET A 13 29.78 7.00 -5.47
N MET A 14 30.51 6.61 -6.52
CA MET A 14 29.95 5.76 -7.59
C MET A 14 29.48 4.40 -7.06
N THR A 15 30.23 3.81 -6.13
CA THR A 15 29.86 2.51 -5.55
C THR A 15 28.59 2.62 -4.70
N ALA A 16 28.44 3.71 -3.93
CA ALA A 16 27.23 3.95 -3.15
C ALA A 16 26.00 4.13 -4.05
N GLU A 17 26.14 4.93 -5.12
CA GLU A 17 25.05 5.11 -6.09
C GLU A 17 24.67 3.79 -6.79
N ALA A 18 25.67 2.99 -7.19
CA ALA A 18 25.42 1.69 -7.80
C ALA A 18 24.68 0.72 -6.86
N TRP A 19 24.96 0.74 -5.55
CA TRP A 19 24.20 -0.06 -4.58
C TRP A 19 22.75 0.39 -4.46
N LYS A 20 22.50 1.69 -4.55
CA LYS A 20 21.15 2.24 -4.56
C LYS A 20 20.38 1.79 -5.80
N GLU A 21 20.95 1.97 -6.99
CA GLU A 21 20.32 1.55 -8.26
C GLU A 21 19.98 0.05 -8.25
N ILE A 22 20.94 -0.81 -7.88
CA ILE A 22 20.71 -2.27 -7.82
C ILE A 22 19.68 -2.64 -6.75
N SER A 23 19.53 -1.86 -5.68
CA SER A 23 18.49 -2.10 -4.66
C SER A 23 17.08 -1.96 -5.23
N GLU A 24 16.90 -1.07 -6.21
CA GLU A 24 15.61 -0.82 -6.86
C GLU A 24 15.33 -1.78 -8.03
N GLU A 25 16.34 -2.20 -8.78
CA GLU A 25 16.15 -2.84 -10.09
C GLU A 25 15.96 -4.36 -10.08
N ILE A 26 16.47 -5.06 -9.07
CA ILE A 26 16.47 -6.53 -9.05
C ILE A 26 15.44 -7.10 -8.08
N SER A 27 14.97 -8.33 -8.36
CA SER A 27 14.16 -9.08 -7.40
C SER A 27 15.07 -9.70 -6.33
N TRP A 28 15.11 -9.06 -5.15
CA TRP A 28 15.91 -9.52 -4.03
C TRP A 28 15.31 -10.76 -3.36
N THR A 29 16.21 -11.67 -2.95
CA THR A 29 15.86 -12.88 -2.18
C THR A 29 16.44 -12.77 -0.77
N GLU A 30 15.90 -13.51 0.19
CA GLU A 30 16.39 -13.50 1.58
C GLU A 30 17.92 -13.71 1.68
N PRO A 31 18.55 -14.68 0.99
CA PRO A 31 20.00 -14.86 1.08
C PRO A 31 20.81 -13.67 0.53
N LEU A 32 20.29 -12.98 -0.49
CA LEU A 32 20.93 -11.78 -1.04
C LEU A 32 20.82 -10.61 -0.06
N LEU A 33 19.64 -10.40 0.51
CA LEU A 33 19.42 -9.38 1.54
C LEU A 33 20.34 -9.62 2.74
N GLU A 34 20.44 -10.85 3.22
CA GLU A 34 21.31 -11.19 4.35
C GLU A 34 22.79 -10.95 4.04
N LYS A 35 23.24 -11.33 2.84
CA LYS A 35 24.64 -11.18 2.43
C LYS A 35 25.05 -9.72 2.25
N TYR A 36 24.12 -8.85 1.83
CA TYR A 36 24.41 -7.46 1.43
C TYR A 36 23.68 -6.40 2.27
N GLN A 37 23.07 -6.76 3.40
CA GLN A 37 22.30 -5.87 4.27
C GLN A 37 23.02 -4.56 4.68
N ASP A 38 24.35 -4.58 4.77
CA ASP A 38 25.16 -3.42 5.16
C ASP A 38 25.53 -2.50 3.97
N LYS A 39 25.15 -2.88 2.74
CA LYS A 39 25.50 -2.16 1.51
C LYS A 39 24.29 -1.66 0.74
N ILE A 40 23.18 -2.40 0.79
CA ILE A 40 21.96 -2.07 0.07
C ILE A 40 21.25 -0.87 0.68
N ASP A 41 20.50 -0.16 -0.15
CA ASP A 41 19.65 0.94 0.28
C ASP A 41 18.30 0.37 0.75
N TRP A 42 18.03 0.42 2.05
CA TRP A 42 16.83 -0.18 2.63
C TRP A 42 15.54 0.57 2.30
N GLU A 43 15.61 1.85 1.92
CA GLU A 43 14.45 2.59 1.45
C GLU A 43 14.06 2.08 0.05
N ALA A 44 15.03 1.94 -0.85
CA ALA A 44 14.87 1.33 -2.17
C ALA A 44 14.34 -0.12 -2.07
N ILE A 45 14.94 -0.95 -1.21
CA ILE A 45 14.47 -2.32 -0.96
C ILE A 45 13.01 -2.35 -0.47
N SER A 46 12.62 -1.42 0.40
CA SER A 46 11.25 -1.35 0.91
C SER A 46 10.27 -0.89 -0.16
N GLY A 47 10.70 -0.06 -1.11
CA GLY A 47 9.91 0.40 -2.25
C GLY A 47 9.87 -0.57 -3.44
N ASN A 48 10.66 -1.64 -3.42
CA ASN A 48 10.77 -2.57 -4.52
C ASN A 48 9.62 -3.61 -4.49
N SER A 49 8.62 -3.39 -5.35
CA SER A 49 7.43 -4.25 -5.46
C SER A 49 7.70 -5.65 -6.04
N ASP A 50 8.89 -5.88 -6.61
CA ASP A 50 9.29 -7.18 -7.16
C ASP A 50 9.85 -8.13 -6.09
N ILE A 51 10.07 -7.65 -4.86
CA ILE A 51 10.46 -8.48 -3.73
C ILE A 51 9.24 -9.22 -3.19
N LEU A 52 9.33 -10.54 -3.16
CA LEU A 52 8.33 -11.42 -2.55
C LEU A 52 8.56 -11.52 -1.05
N TRP A 53 8.13 -10.49 -0.30
CA TRP A 53 8.20 -10.46 1.15
C TRP A 53 7.45 -11.62 1.79
N THR A 54 8.14 -12.34 2.68
CA THR A 54 7.58 -13.38 3.54
C THR A 54 7.64 -12.96 5.00
N ILE A 55 6.87 -13.62 5.87
CA ILE A 55 6.90 -13.36 7.32
C ILE A 55 8.31 -13.55 7.90
N PRO A 56 9.07 -14.62 7.59
CA PRO A 56 10.45 -14.77 8.06
C PRO A 56 11.36 -13.61 7.64
N MET A 57 11.29 -13.18 6.38
CA MET A 57 12.08 -12.05 5.87
C MET A 57 11.75 -10.76 6.63
N LEU A 58 10.47 -10.41 6.72
CA LEU A 58 10.06 -9.19 7.44
C LEU A 58 10.36 -9.26 8.93
N THR A 59 10.32 -10.46 9.54
CA THR A 59 10.71 -10.64 10.95
C THR A 59 12.21 -10.38 11.13
N LYS A 60 13.03 -10.93 10.23
CA LYS A 60 14.50 -10.82 10.26
C LYS A 60 14.97 -9.38 10.04
N PHE A 61 14.40 -8.71 9.04
CA PHE A 61 14.84 -7.38 8.62
C PHE A 61 13.97 -6.23 9.16
N LYS A 62 13.03 -6.52 10.07
CA LYS A 62 12.04 -5.57 10.62
C LYS A 62 12.57 -4.17 10.96
N ARG A 63 13.79 -4.10 11.50
CA ARG A 63 14.43 -2.86 11.94
C ARG A 63 15.03 -2.02 10.82
N GLN A 64 15.30 -2.64 9.67
CA GLN A 64 15.83 -1.96 8.49
C GLN A 64 14.72 -1.56 7.52
N ILE A 65 13.58 -2.26 7.53
CA ILE A 65 12.44 -1.96 6.64
C ILE A 65 11.87 -0.57 6.92
N HIS A 66 11.73 0.22 5.84
CA HIS A 66 10.98 1.47 5.81
C HIS A 66 9.51 1.12 5.61
N TRP A 67 8.78 0.95 6.71
CA TRP A 67 7.43 0.39 6.70
C TRP A 67 6.40 1.24 5.99
N ASP A 68 6.58 2.56 6.00
CA ASP A 68 5.71 3.46 5.24
C ASP A 68 5.93 3.31 3.74
N THR A 69 7.18 3.22 3.27
CA THR A 69 7.51 2.93 1.87
C THR A 69 6.98 1.56 1.46
N LEU A 70 7.19 0.53 2.29
CA LEU A 70 6.70 -0.81 2.03
C LEU A 70 5.17 -0.86 1.99
N SER A 71 4.45 -0.16 2.87
CA SER A 71 2.98 -0.07 2.83
C SER A 71 2.49 0.44 1.47
N SER A 72 3.13 1.47 0.91
CA SER A 72 2.75 2.01 -0.40
C SER A 72 3.13 1.09 -1.57
N ALA A 73 4.21 0.33 -1.45
CA ALA A 73 4.76 -0.49 -2.53
C ALA A 73 4.38 -1.98 -2.45
N LEU A 74 3.68 -2.40 -1.39
CA LEU A 74 3.34 -3.80 -1.16
C LEU A 74 2.57 -4.37 -2.35
N SER A 75 3.12 -5.40 -2.98
CA SER A 75 2.52 -6.01 -4.17
C SER A 75 1.35 -6.92 -3.79
N GLU A 76 0.45 -7.16 -4.75
CA GLU A 76 -0.73 -8.02 -4.57
C GLU A 76 -0.33 -9.43 -4.11
N LYS A 77 0.80 -9.93 -4.60
CA LYS A 77 1.35 -11.25 -4.23
C LYS A 77 1.73 -11.34 -2.75
N CYS A 78 2.15 -10.23 -2.15
CA CYS A 78 2.59 -10.16 -0.76
C CYS A 78 1.49 -9.73 0.21
N ALA A 79 0.48 -9.00 -0.27
CA ALA A 79 -0.65 -8.47 0.49
C ALA A 79 -1.62 -9.55 1.01
N THR A 80 -1.10 -10.57 1.68
CA THR A 80 -1.86 -11.70 2.23
C THR A 80 -2.31 -11.40 3.66
N MET A 81 -3.50 -11.90 4.04
CA MET A 81 -4.04 -11.72 5.39
C MET A 81 -3.07 -12.17 6.51
N PRO A 82 -2.37 -13.31 6.42
CA PRO A 82 -1.42 -13.71 7.46
C PRO A 82 -0.26 -12.72 7.64
N LEU A 83 0.29 -12.20 6.53
CA LEU A 83 1.38 -11.24 6.56
C LEU A 83 0.93 -9.89 7.14
N LEU A 84 -0.23 -9.40 6.70
CA LEU A 84 -0.81 -8.17 7.23
C LEU A 84 -1.10 -8.27 8.73
N ARG A 85 -1.72 -9.37 9.18
CA ARG A 85 -1.99 -9.64 10.61
C ARG A 85 -0.71 -9.70 11.44
N ALA A 86 0.34 -10.36 10.95
CA ALA A 86 1.61 -10.53 11.67
C ALA A 86 2.31 -9.19 11.97
N PHE A 87 2.17 -8.20 11.08
CA PHE A 87 2.86 -6.91 11.20
C PHE A 87 1.91 -5.72 11.33
N LYS A 88 0.69 -5.95 11.85
CA LYS A 88 -0.36 -4.91 11.95
C LYS A 88 0.06 -3.60 12.63
N GLN A 89 1.01 -3.67 13.57
CA GLN A 89 1.51 -2.50 14.31
C GLN A 89 2.67 -1.78 13.60
N GLN A 90 3.07 -2.22 12.41
CA GLN A 90 4.19 -1.64 11.67
C GLN A 90 3.73 -0.94 10.41
N TRP A 91 2.65 -1.42 9.79
CA TRP A 91 2.12 -0.83 8.59
C TRP A 91 1.68 0.62 8.80
N ASP A 92 2.03 1.47 7.84
CA ASP A 92 1.28 2.69 7.57
C ASP A 92 -0.05 2.29 6.91
N TRP A 93 -1.12 2.32 7.71
CA TRP A 93 -2.44 1.90 7.27
C TRP A 93 -3.10 2.87 6.32
N ARG A 94 -2.75 4.15 6.36
CA ARG A 94 -3.24 5.11 5.36
C ARG A 94 -2.67 4.75 3.99
N LYS A 95 -1.36 4.50 3.90
CA LYS A 95 -0.72 4.07 2.65
C LYS A 95 -1.24 2.72 2.15
N LEU A 96 -1.47 1.74 3.04
CA LEU A 96 -2.11 0.48 2.65
C LEU A 96 -3.55 0.69 2.16
N SER A 97 -4.33 1.51 2.84
CA SER A 97 -5.67 1.87 2.42
C SER A 97 -5.69 2.61 1.10
N MET A 98 -4.62 3.30 0.70
CA MET A 98 -4.48 3.90 -0.64
C MET A 98 -3.98 2.93 -1.71
N ASN A 99 -3.27 1.87 -1.33
CA ASN A 99 -2.56 0.99 -2.25
C ASN A 99 -3.54 0.09 -3.05
N SER A 100 -3.61 0.33 -4.36
CA SER A 100 -4.50 -0.37 -5.31
C SER A 100 -4.31 -1.88 -5.37
N ALA A 101 -3.12 -2.39 -5.03
CA ALA A 101 -2.82 -3.82 -4.98
C ALA A 101 -3.51 -4.53 -3.80
N ILE A 102 -3.94 -3.78 -2.77
CA ILE A 102 -4.69 -4.33 -1.65
C ILE A 102 -6.16 -4.52 -2.04
N LYS A 103 -6.62 -5.77 -1.97
CA LYS A 103 -8.04 -6.13 -2.12
C LYS A 103 -8.77 -5.86 -0.81
N LEU A 104 -9.64 -4.85 -0.79
CA LEU A 104 -10.52 -4.55 0.34
C LEU A 104 -11.74 -5.49 0.27
N THR A 105 -11.54 -6.75 0.64
CA THR A 105 -12.63 -7.73 0.83
C THR A 105 -13.33 -7.50 2.17
N ASP A 106 -14.52 -8.07 2.37
CA ASP A 106 -15.22 -7.98 3.66
C ASP A 106 -14.36 -8.51 4.81
N GLU A 107 -13.68 -9.65 4.62
CA GLU A 107 -12.74 -10.19 5.63
C GLU A 107 -11.62 -9.19 5.97
N PHE A 108 -11.09 -8.46 4.98
CA PHE A 108 -10.06 -7.45 5.20
C PHE A 108 -10.60 -6.28 6.02
N LEU A 109 -11.78 -5.76 5.64
CA LEU A 109 -12.43 -4.64 6.32
C LEU A 109 -12.76 -5.01 7.78
N GLU A 110 -13.41 -6.15 8.00
CA GLU A 110 -13.73 -6.66 9.35
C GLU A 110 -12.47 -6.90 10.20
N THR A 111 -11.40 -7.43 9.60
CA THR A 111 -10.18 -7.72 10.36
C THR A 111 -9.44 -6.44 10.78
N PHE A 112 -9.51 -5.39 9.97
CA PHE A 112 -8.68 -4.20 10.11
C PHE A 112 -9.47 -2.90 10.26
N GLU A 113 -10.75 -2.96 10.63
CA GLU A 113 -11.67 -1.83 10.74
C GLU A 113 -11.12 -0.67 11.60
N ASP A 114 -10.42 -1.01 12.70
CA ASP A 114 -9.82 -0.04 13.62
C ASP A 114 -8.52 0.59 13.11
N TYR A 115 -7.95 0.06 12.03
CA TYR A 115 -6.63 0.44 11.54
C TYR A 115 -6.69 1.19 10.20
N ILE A 116 -7.56 0.75 9.30
CA ILE A 116 -7.64 1.27 7.93
C ILE A 116 -8.15 2.71 7.90
N ASP A 117 -7.62 3.49 6.96
CA ASP A 117 -8.17 4.83 6.68
C ASP A 117 -9.45 4.72 5.86
N TRP A 118 -10.59 4.87 6.52
CA TRP A 118 -11.92 4.79 5.90
C TRP A 118 -12.17 5.87 4.85
N SER A 119 -11.47 7.01 4.91
CA SER A 119 -11.55 8.05 3.87
C SER A 119 -10.98 7.53 2.55
N GLU A 120 -9.85 6.82 2.63
CA GLU A 120 -9.19 6.23 1.45
C GLU A 120 -9.98 5.01 0.95
N VAL A 121 -10.65 4.25 1.84
CA VAL A 121 -11.52 3.13 1.47
C VAL A 121 -12.70 3.58 0.60
N ILE A 122 -13.42 4.62 1.01
CA ILE A 122 -14.59 5.14 0.27
C ILE A 122 -14.19 5.88 -1.01
N ASP A 123 -12.97 6.45 -1.06
CA ASP A 123 -12.45 7.13 -2.25
C ASP A 123 -11.91 6.13 -3.29
N ARG A 124 -11.37 4.99 -2.84
CA ARG A 124 -10.96 3.87 -3.71
C ARG A 124 -12.12 2.99 -4.17
N TRP A 125 -13.35 3.46 -4.03
CA TRP A 125 -14.50 2.74 -4.54
C TRP A 125 -14.33 2.47 -6.04
N ASP A 126 -14.06 1.21 -6.38
CA ASP A 126 -13.83 0.75 -7.74
C ASP A 126 -14.84 -0.35 -8.07
N ASP A 127 -15.47 -0.17 -9.22
CA ASP A 127 -16.74 -0.74 -9.70
C ASP A 127 -16.76 -2.28 -9.66
N GLU A 128 -15.60 -2.95 -9.69
CA GLU A 128 -15.53 -4.40 -9.78
C GLU A 128 -15.85 -5.16 -8.48
N ARG A 129 -15.63 -4.57 -7.30
CA ARG A 129 -15.89 -5.27 -6.01
C ARG A 129 -17.37 -5.28 -5.64
N LEU A 130 -18.12 -4.28 -6.10
CA LEU A 130 -19.35 -3.81 -5.45
C LEU A 130 -20.45 -3.51 -6.45
N LYS A 131 -20.46 -4.19 -7.60
CA LYS A 131 -21.35 -3.94 -8.75
C LYS A 131 -22.83 -3.67 -8.43
N PHE A 132 -23.37 -3.92 -7.24
CA PHE A 132 -24.78 -3.62 -6.93
C PHE A 132 -25.13 -3.11 -5.51
N LYS A 133 -24.20 -2.72 -4.63
CA LYS A 133 -24.56 -2.54 -3.18
C LYS A 133 -23.90 -1.39 -2.40
N PRO A 134 -23.73 -0.16 -2.94
CA PRO A 134 -23.14 0.94 -2.17
C PRO A 134 -23.93 1.33 -0.92
N PHE A 135 -25.26 1.21 -0.94
CA PHE A 135 -26.10 1.49 0.23
C PHE A 135 -25.93 0.44 1.33
N GLU A 136 -25.85 -0.85 1.00
CA GLU A 136 -25.62 -1.90 2.01
C GLU A 136 -24.23 -1.76 2.64
N PHE A 137 -23.21 -1.44 1.83
CA PHE A 137 -21.88 -1.12 2.34
C PHE A 137 -21.92 0.06 3.30
N TYR A 138 -22.58 1.16 2.91
CA TYR A 138 -22.70 2.33 3.77
C TYR A 138 -23.44 1.99 5.06
N GLU A 139 -24.56 1.26 4.99
CA GLU A 139 -25.30 0.84 6.19
C GLU A 139 -24.44 0.04 7.17
N GLN A 140 -23.60 -0.87 6.65
CA GLN A 140 -22.71 -1.71 7.43
C GLN A 140 -21.55 -0.90 8.07
N TRP A 141 -20.97 0.05 7.35
CA TRP A 141 -19.70 0.68 7.73
C TRP A 141 -19.79 2.17 8.10
N GLN A 142 -20.98 2.77 8.05
CA GLN A 142 -21.21 4.21 8.32
C GLN A 142 -20.63 4.72 9.64
N THR A 143 -20.51 3.88 10.67
CA THR A 143 -19.96 4.29 11.97
C THR A 143 -18.48 4.61 11.92
N PHE A 144 -17.76 4.04 10.96
CA PHE A 144 -16.33 4.28 10.76
C PHE A 144 -16.04 5.34 9.70
N ILE A 145 -16.98 5.56 8.79
CA ILE A 145 -16.82 6.48 7.65
C ILE A 145 -16.86 7.94 8.14
N PRO A 146 -15.82 8.75 7.87
CA PRO A 146 -15.86 10.17 8.20
C PRO A 146 -16.88 10.90 7.33
N ILE A 147 -18.00 11.32 7.93
CA ILE A 147 -19.11 11.93 7.18
C ILE A 147 -18.69 13.17 6.36
N ALA A 148 -17.69 13.93 6.86
CA ALA A 148 -17.14 15.09 6.17
C ALA A 148 -16.35 14.74 4.90
N LYS A 149 -15.99 13.47 4.70
CA LYS A 149 -15.30 12.96 3.50
C LYS A 149 -16.23 12.22 2.56
N LEU A 150 -17.42 11.81 3.02
CA LEU A 150 -18.34 11.01 2.23
C LEU A 150 -18.74 11.73 0.94
N GLN A 151 -19.18 12.99 1.00
CA GLN A 151 -19.70 13.72 -0.16
C GLN A 151 -18.65 13.99 -1.25
N ASP A 152 -17.36 13.96 -0.89
CA ASP A 152 -16.24 14.17 -1.82
C ASP A 152 -15.64 12.83 -2.30
N SER A 153 -16.27 11.69 -1.99
CA SER A 153 -15.74 10.36 -2.28
C SER A 153 -16.41 9.71 -3.49
N ARG A 154 -15.69 8.78 -4.12
CA ARG A 154 -16.26 7.95 -5.19
C ARG A 154 -17.49 7.17 -4.75
N LEU A 155 -17.53 6.62 -3.54
CA LEU A 155 -18.72 5.93 -3.01
C LEU A 155 -19.98 6.80 -3.14
N TRP A 156 -19.87 8.08 -2.78
CA TRP A 156 -20.97 9.02 -2.88
C TRP A 156 -21.41 9.25 -4.33
N ASP A 157 -20.47 9.44 -5.25
CA ASP A 157 -20.79 9.58 -6.67
C ASP A 157 -21.61 8.38 -7.19
N TYR A 158 -21.28 7.16 -6.77
CA TYR A 158 -22.06 5.97 -7.11
C TYR A 158 -23.45 5.95 -6.45
N MET A 159 -23.57 6.32 -5.18
CA MET A 159 -24.88 6.42 -4.50
C MET A 159 -25.78 7.44 -5.21
N VAL A 160 -25.24 8.60 -5.56
CA VAL A 160 -25.95 9.65 -6.31
C VAL A 160 -26.35 9.16 -7.70
N ALA A 161 -25.49 8.43 -8.41
CA ALA A 161 -25.82 7.87 -9.71
C ALA A 161 -27.01 6.90 -9.64
N ILE A 162 -27.08 6.06 -8.59
CA ILE A 162 -28.21 5.15 -8.38
C ILE A 162 -29.49 5.92 -8.04
N GLU A 163 -29.45 6.89 -7.13
CA GLU A 163 -30.62 7.72 -6.81
C GLU A 163 -31.13 8.50 -8.03
N LYS A 164 -30.22 9.00 -8.87
CA LYS A 164 -30.58 9.67 -10.13
C LYS A 164 -31.38 8.74 -11.04
N ILE A 165 -30.97 7.48 -11.18
CA ILE A 165 -31.69 6.50 -12.01
C ILE A 165 -33.11 6.27 -11.47
N LYS A 166 -33.26 6.05 -10.15
CA LYS A 166 -34.57 5.86 -9.51
C LYS A 166 -35.50 7.05 -9.76
N ILE A 167 -35.01 8.28 -9.56
CA ILE A 167 -35.78 9.50 -9.81
C ILE A 167 -36.22 9.59 -11.28
N MET A 168 -35.33 9.24 -12.22
CA MET A 168 -35.67 9.25 -13.64
C MET A 168 -36.75 8.22 -13.99
N GLU A 169 -36.73 7.04 -13.38
CA GLU A 169 -37.76 6.01 -13.55
C GLU A 169 -39.11 6.45 -13.01
N ASP A 170 -39.13 7.07 -11.82
CA ASP A 170 -40.35 7.61 -11.20
C ASP A 170 -40.98 8.75 -12.02
N MET A 171 -40.18 9.57 -12.71
CA MET A 171 -40.66 10.65 -13.57
C MET A 171 -41.37 10.18 -14.85
N ILE A 172 -41.18 8.91 -15.24
CA ILE A 172 -41.71 8.33 -16.49
C ILE A 172 -43.01 7.53 -16.22
N GLN A 173 -43.35 7.25 -14.96
CA GLN A 173 -44.60 6.59 -14.54
C GLN A 173 -45.76 7.59 -14.40
#